data_AF-A0ABD0KAC5-F1
#
_entry.id   AF-A0ABD0KAC5-F1
#
_cell.length_a   1.000
_cell.length_b   1.000
_cell.length_c   1.000
_cell.angle_alpha   90.00
_cell.angle_beta   90.00
_cell.angle_gamma   90.00
#
_symmetry.space_group_name_H-M   'P 1'
#
loop_
_entity.id
_entity.type
_entity.pdbx_description
1 polymer ?
#
loop_
_entity_poly.entity_id
_entity_poly.type
_entity_poly.pdbx_seq_one_letter_code
_entity_poly.pdbx_strand_id
1 'polypeptide(L)'
;GDIMTVFEFSLSHMPYVTEWYVPVDDLMKIYVELYGTTRLPREVIVDCTLLLFAERFGEKLAIDKLYPDYAAKSPYLVDQLTDYFLGGLDDMAVWTQNVWREAIHMLDKGTDPSPRLQEALYLAEKRQEKHLLMKQEKQQKRLNAANQQSPDAVYSISNSYAKLGWSMAVADLDGDGNEDVVIGAPGYRYLKTPQAGAVFVVYGTDDGLPSKDLDLEHSADVSLPGLEYVNSRFGSSVAVLDINKDGVLDIAAGAPSAGSSTLTYQGAVFVYYGVGKRTFSLNMTVQCPYHYCNLGRTLTTADLNGDGFADLLMGSPFSGHSGDQRGIVSALLSDKKYRGYHAMITMDQLYWTATGSQNYSWFGHSLFTYAMGDGMSLVFISEPTLRKCEMQNCSFSQKDTQSIGQLNVFSTTKGKPLTLDKQFAGSVEFESFGASAAVGKPYPDGSVVLAVAATGEDVAGSVADIGTTFVQTGSVTLLNLTNLRQPPLAVFSGDRRFSRFGSKMLFADLNGDGYDDLLIGAPLRTDDVTEEIHAGEEGAAYVFFGGKTFPKGTEATSKCADFTFIKPCPGQSASAELVFGEDRARFGSGFAAVRSKTKVDVLVTALHSSRLARLSGAIAVYSFHHG
;
A
#
# COMPACT_ATOMS: atom_id res chain seq x y z
N GLY A 1 -6.71 -17.87 13.58
CA GLY A 1 -8.10 -17.42 13.42
C GLY A 1 -8.27 -16.01 13.93
N ASP A 2 -7.53 -15.63 14.98
CA ASP A 2 -7.65 -14.29 15.54
C ASP A 2 -6.30 -13.81 16.11
N ILE A 3 -5.42 -13.26 15.24
CA ILE A 3 -4.12 -12.71 15.65
C ILE A 3 -4.31 -11.47 16.57
N MET A 4 -5.49 -10.83 16.55
CA MET A 4 -5.86 -9.80 17.53
C MET A 4 -5.86 -10.34 18.97
N THR A 5 -6.03 -11.64 19.23
CA THR A 5 -5.97 -12.17 20.61
C THR A 5 -4.62 -11.91 21.31
N VAL A 6 -3.52 -11.77 20.58
CA VAL A 6 -2.22 -11.41 21.17
C VAL A 6 -2.21 -9.95 21.63
N PHE A 7 -2.85 -9.05 20.87
CA PHE A 7 -2.87 -7.61 21.09
C PHE A 7 -4.02 -7.12 22.00
N GLU A 8 -5.21 -7.68 21.87
CA GLU A 8 -6.39 -7.33 22.68
C GLU A 8 -6.43 -8.10 24.01
N PHE A 9 -5.98 -9.36 24.05
CA PHE A 9 -6.03 -10.19 25.26
C PHE A 9 -4.79 -9.97 26.15
N SER A 10 -4.53 -8.71 26.50
CA SER A 10 -3.40 -8.28 27.32
C SER A 10 -3.68 -8.51 28.82
N LEU A 11 -3.50 -9.76 29.26
CA LEU A 11 -3.60 -10.18 30.67
C LEU A 11 -2.63 -9.47 31.62
N SER A 12 -1.72 -8.63 31.12
CA SER A 12 -0.86 -7.75 31.93
C SER A 12 -1.65 -6.82 32.86
N HIS A 13 -2.88 -6.47 32.48
CA HIS A 13 -3.81 -5.65 33.27
C HIS A 13 -4.74 -6.48 34.16
N MET A 14 -4.67 -7.82 34.07
CA MET A 14 -5.35 -8.76 34.96
C MET A 14 -4.32 -9.48 35.84
N PRO A 15 -3.82 -8.84 36.93
CA PRO A 15 -2.94 -9.50 37.90
C PRO A 15 -3.58 -10.74 38.56
N TYR A 16 -4.89 -10.91 38.39
CA TYR A 16 -5.66 -12.05 38.88
C TYR A 16 -6.46 -12.69 37.74
N VAL A 17 -5.82 -13.58 36.97
CA VAL A 17 -6.53 -14.50 36.04
C VAL A 17 -7.56 -15.36 36.79
N THR A 18 -7.38 -15.55 38.10
CA THR A 18 -8.31 -16.17 39.04
C THR A 18 -9.56 -15.34 39.37
N GLU A 19 -9.61 -14.06 38.99
CA GLU A 19 -10.76 -13.16 39.22
C GLU A 19 -11.56 -12.88 37.93
N TRP A 20 -11.27 -13.59 36.84
CA TRP A 20 -12.08 -13.47 35.62
C TRP A 20 -13.52 -13.90 35.91
N TYR A 21 -14.40 -12.90 36.04
CA TYR A 21 -15.78 -13.06 36.44
C TYR A 21 -16.72 -12.85 35.25
N VAL A 22 -17.63 -13.79 35.08
CA VAL A 22 -18.71 -13.71 34.09
C VAL A 22 -20.01 -13.58 34.88
N PRO A 23 -20.86 -12.57 34.60
CA PRO A 23 -22.08 -12.32 35.36
C PRO A 23 -23.18 -13.31 34.94
N VAL A 24 -22.98 -14.60 35.21
CA VAL A 24 -23.85 -15.70 34.79
C VAL A 24 -25.31 -15.46 35.22
N ASP A 25 -25.51 -14.96 36.44
CA ASP A 25 -26.84 -14.74 36.99
C ASP A 25 -27.56 -13.55 36.29
N ASP A 26 -26.83 -12.59 35.72
CA ASP A 26 -27.41 -11.51 34.91
C ASP A 26 -27.66 -11.96 33.46
N LEU A 27 -26.75 -12.76 32.89
CA LEU A 27 -27.00 -13.44 31.60
C LEU A 27 -28.26 -14.31 31.66
N MET A 28 -28.47 -15.05 32.76
CA MET A 28 -29.70 -15.83 32.97
C MET A 28 -30.94 -14.94 33.03
N LYS A 29 -30.89 -13.79 33.73
CA LYS A 29 -32.02 -12.83 33.78
C LYS A 29 -32.35 -12.30 32.39
N ILE A 30 -31.34 -11.88 31.63
CA ILE A 30 -31.49 -11.38 30.25
C ILE A 30 -32.17 -12.45 29.37
N TYR A 31 -31.76 -13.71 29.45
CA TYR A 31 -32.43 -14.80 28.70
C TYR A 31 -33.88 -15.04 29.12
N VAL A 32 -34.20 -14.93 30.42
CA VAL A 32 -35.59 -15.04 30.91
C VAL A 32 -36.43 -13.85 30.44
N GLU A 33 -35.88 -12.64 30.44
CA GLU A 33 -36.55 -11.41 30.02
C GLU A 33 -36.82 -11.41 28.50
N LEU A 34 -35.84 -11.82 27.68
CA LEU A 34 -35.96 -11.87 26.22
C LEU A 34 -36.84 -13.02 25.71
N TYR A 35 -36.80 -14.20 26.34
CA TYR A 35 -37.42 -15.42 25.81
C TYR A 35 -38.54 -16.00 26.70
N GLY A 36 -38.91 -15.30 27.78
CA GLY A 36 -39.94 -15.70 28.76
C GLY A 36 -39.66 -17.02 29.49
N THR A 37 -38.50 -17.62 29.29
CA THR A 37 -38.17 -18.99 29.71
C THR A 37 -36.67 -19.16 29.92
N THR A 38 -36.28 -19.87 30.99
CA THR A 38 -34.89 -20.28 31.26
C THR A 38 -34.46 -21.40 30.30
N ARG A 39 -34.18 -21.05 29.04
CA ARG A 39 -33.76 -22.02 28.00
C ARG A 39 -32.34 -22.54 28.18
N LEU A 40 -31.47 -21.76 28.82
CA LEU A 40 -30.09 -22.12 29.11
C LEU A 40 -29.91 -22.26 30.63
N PRO A 41 -29.54 -23.44 31.15
CA PRO A 41 -29.21 -23.59 32.57
C PRO A 41 -27.86 -22.94 32.88
N ARG A 42 -27.67 -22.57 34.16
CA ARG A 42 -26.46 -21.91 34.68
C ARG A 42 -25.17 -22.61 34.28
N GLU A 43 -25.19 -23.94 34.35
CA GLU A 43 -24.09 -24.84 34.02
C GLU A 43 -23.63 -24.68 32.56
N VAL A 44 -24.56 -24.61 31.60
CA VAL A 44 -24.23 -24.42 30.18
C VAL A 44 -23.60 -23.04 29.94
N ILE A 45 -24.06 -21.99 30.63
CA ILE A 45 -23.44 -20.66 30.51
C ILE A 45 -22.01 -20.69 31.07
N VAL A 46 -21.78 -21.34 32.21
CA VAL A 46 -20.44 -21.52 32.79
C VAL A 46 -19.53 -22.33 31.85
N ASP A 47 -19.99 -23.48 31.37
CA ASP A 47 -19.21 -24.39 30.52
C ASP A 47 -18.86 -23.77 29.17
N CYS A 48 -19.83 -23.17 28.47
CA CYS A 48 -19.58 -22.47 27.21
C CYS A 48 -18.58 -21.31 27.40
N THR A 49 -18.63 -20.63 28.54
CA THR A 49 -17.74 -19.50 28.82
C THR A 49 -16.32 -19.99 29.15
N LEU A 50 -16.18 -21.04 29.95
CA LEU A 50 -14.89 -21.69 30.22
C LEU A 50 -14.25 -22.25 28.94
N LEU A 51 -15.05 -22.84 28.04
CA LEU A 51 -14.59 -23.31 26.74
C LEU A 51 -14.08 -22.14 25.87
N LEU A 52 -14.84 -21.04 25.78
CA LEU A 52 -14.44 -19.87 25.00
C LEU A 52 -13.17 -19.18 25.54
N PHE A 53 -12.95 -19.21 26.86
CA PHE A 53 -11.69 -18.77 27.47
C PHE A 53 -10.53 -19.72 27.18
N ALA A 54 -10.75 -21.03 27.31
CA ALA A 54 -9.74 -22.04 27.01
C ALA A 54 -9.33 -22.03 25.52
N GLU A 55 -10.29 -21.80 24.62
CA GLU A 55 -10.07 -21.61 23.18
C GLU A 55 -9.22 -20.35 22.92
N ARG A 56 -9.63 -19.18 23.41
CA ARG A 56 -8.87 -17.93 23.26
C ARG A 56 -7.46 -17.98 23.85
N PHE A 57 -7.32 -18.61 25.01
CA PHE A 57 -6.01 -18.79 25.67
C PHE A 57 -5.14 -19.80 24.92
N GLY A 58 -5.74 -20.87 24.40
CA GLY A 58 -5.08 -21.86 23.55
C GLY A 58 -4.61 -21.25 22.22
N GLU A 59 -5.45 -20.45 21.57
CA GLU A 59 -5.09 -19.71 20.35
C GLU A 59 -3.95 -18.72 20.63
N LYS A 60 -4.04 -17.93 21.69
CA LYS A 60 -2.95 -17.02 22.09
C LYS A 60 -1.62 -17.77 22.27
N LEU A 61 -1.60 -18.87 23.03
CA LEU A 61 -0.38 -19.66 23.27
C LEU A 61 0.14 -20.38 22.01
N ALA A 62 -0.76 -20.80 21.12
CA ALA A 62 -0.39 -21.44 19.86
C ALA A 62 0.19 -20.41 18.88
N ILE A 63 -0.46 -19.26 18.72
CA ILE A 63 0.01 -18.16 17.87
C ILE A 63 1.32 -17.60 18.41
N ASP A 64 1.45 -17.28 19.70
CA ASP A 64 2.69 -16.73 20.29
C ASP A 64 3.93 -17.60 20.00
N LYS A 65 3.77 -18.93 20.00
CA LYS A 65 4.85 -19.89 19.68
C LYS A 65 5.07 -20.14 18.19
N LEU A 66 4.00 -20.20 17.40
CA LEU A 66 4.07 -20.58 15.98
C LEU A 66 4.29 -19.36 15.07
N TYR A 67 3.81 -18.19 15.47
CA TYR A 67 3.85 -16.98 14.65
C TYR A 67 5.27 -16.55 14.28
N PRO A 68 6.27 -16.49 15.17
CA PRO A 68 7.65 -16.15 14.78
C PRO A 68 8.20 -17.10 13.70
N ASP A 69 7.94 -18.40 13.85
CA ASP A 69 8.39 -19.46 12.94
C ASP A 69 7.71 -19.43 11.57
N TYR A 70 6.47 -18.95 11.48
CA TYR A 70 5.74 -18.79 10.20
C TYR A 70 5.95 -17.41 9.58
N ALA A 71 5.99 -16.34 10.38
CA ALA A 71 6.27 -14.97 9.95
C ALA A 71 7.64 -14.88 9.24
N ALA A 72 8.67 -15.50 9.81
CA ALA A 72 10.00 -15.58 9.20
C ALA A 72 10.01 -16.33 7.85
N LYS A 73 9.02 -17.19 7.57
CA LYS A 73 8.88 -17.98 6.33
C LYS A 73 7.90 -17.38 5.33
N SER A 74 7.17 -16.33 5.70
CA SER A 74 6.28 -15.60 4.80
C SER A 74 6.24 -14.12 5.15
N PRO A 75 7.29 -13.34 4.81
CA PRO A 75 7.36 -11.91 5.10
C PRO A 75 6.20 -11.12 4.50
N TYR A 76 5.69 -11.55 3.34
CA TYR A 76 4.50 -10.96 2.73
C TYR A 76 3.24 -11.07 3.62
N LEU A 77 3.02 -12.23 4.25
CA LEU A 77 1.89 -12.40 5.18
C LEU A 77 2.04 -11.54 6.43
N VAL A 78 3.24 -11.05 6.74
CA VAL A 78 3.50 -10.06 7.80
C VAL A 78 3.26 -8.64 7.28
N ASP A 79 3.85 -8.28 6.14
CA ASP A 79 3.73 -6.94 5.52
C ASP A 79 2.29 -6.59 5.17
N GLN A 80 1.55 -7.56 4.61
CA GLN A 80 0.14 -7.45 4.24
C GLN A 80 -0.78 -8.02 5.32
N LEU A 81 -0.27 -8.36 6.51
CA LEU A 81 -1.08 -8.95 7.58
C LEU A 81 -2.33 -8.13 7.86
N THR A 82 -2.20 -6.80 7.86
CA THR A 82 -3.32 -5.88 8.06
C THR A 82 -4.24 -5.87 6.84
N ASP A 83 -3.71 -5.54 5.67
CA ASP A 83 -4.53 -5.12 4.54
C ASP A 83 -4.98 -6.26 3.60
N TYR A 84 -4.50 -7.49 3.80
CA TYR A 84 -4.83 -8.63 2.93
C TYR A 84 -6.34 -8.87 2.86
N PHE A 85 -6.87 -8.88 1.64
CA PHE A 85 -8.30 -8.87 1.34
C PHE A 85 -9.00 -10.24 1.49
N LEU A 86 -8.24 -11.31 1.78
CA LEU A 86 -8.74 -12.66 2.06
C LEU A 86 -8.27 -13.09 3.47
N GLY A 87 -8.75 -12.41 4.51
CA GLY A 87 -8.43 -12.74 5.91
C GLY A 87 -7.19 -12.06 6.51
N GLY A 88 -6.76 -10.90 5.99
CA GLY A 88 -5.88 -9.99 6.76
C GLY A 88 -6.64 -9.32 7.91
N LEU A 89 -5.94 -8.75 8.90
CA LEU A 89 -6.54 -8.19 10.11
C LEU A 89 -7.60 -7.12 9.86
N ASP A 90 -7.57 -6.34 8.79
CA ASP A 90 -8.65 -5.41 8.48
C ASP A 90 -9.87 -6.11 7.88
N ASP A 91 -9.68 -7.22 7.15
CA ASP A 91 -10.80 -8.08 6.73
C ASP A 91 -11.35 -8.84 7.95
N MET A 92 -10.49 -9.46 8.76
CA MET A 92 -10.88 -10.15 10.00
C MET A 92 -11.52 -9.21 11.01
N ALA A 93 -10.97 -8.01 11.24
CA ALA A 93 -11.56 -7.01 12.13
C ALA A 93 -12.86 -6.44 11.56
N VAL A 94 -13.07 -6.42 10.24
CA VAL A 94 -14.37 -6.08 9.64
C VAL A 94 -15.35 -7.25 9.68
N TRP A 95 -14.94 -8.50 9.55
CA TRP A 95 -15.79 -9.66 9.83
C TRP A 95 -16.18 -9.72 11.31
N THR A 96 -15.22 -9.51 12.20
CA THR A 96 -15.41 -9.37 13.63
C THR A 96 -16.30 -8.16 13.94
N GLN A 97 -16.09 -6.97 13.34
CA GLN A 97 -17.01 -5.84 13.48
C GLN A 97 -18.36 -6.07 12.80
N ASN A 98 -18.48 -6.92 11.79
CA ASN A 98 -19.77 -7.27 11.18
C ASN A 98 -20.54 -8.21 12.11
N VAL A 99 -19.91 -9.26 12.62
CA VAL A 99 -20.45 -10.17 13.63
C VAL A 99 -20.79 -9.40 14.91
N TRP A 100 -19.91 -8.53 15.39
CA TRP A 100 -20.17 -7.65 16.51
C TRP A 100 -21.17 -6.54 16.18
N ARG A 101 -21.33 -6.07 14.94
CA ARG A 101 -22.41 -5.10 14.59
C ARG A 101 -23.76 -5.78 14.50
N GLU A 102 -23.85 -7.03 14.03
CA GLU A 102 -25.09 -7.80 14.10
C GLU A 102 -25.40 -8.16 15.56
N ALA A 103 -24.40 -8.55 16.36
CA ALA A 103 -24.57 -8.74 17.80
C ALA A 103 -24.91 -7.44 18.54
N ILE A 104 -24.30 -6.32 18.16
CA ILE A 104 -24.62 -4.98 18.67
C ILE A 104 -25.98 -4.55 18.15
N HIS A 105 -26.46 -4.93 16.98
CA HIS A 105 -27.84 -4.63 16.57
C HIS A 105 -28.87 -5.46 17.36
N MET A 106 -28.50 -6.68 17.75
CA MET A 106 -29.26 -7.50 18.71
C MET A 106 -29.20 -6.93 20.14
N LEU A 107 -28.10 -6.29 20.53
CA LEU A 107 -27.94 -5.65 21.84
C LEU A 107 -28.58 -4.25 21.89
N ASP A 108 -28.25 -3.33 20.97
CA ASP A 108 -28.65 -1.91 20.82
C ASP A 108 -30.16 -1.68 20.52
N LYS A 109 -30.97 -2.74 20.54
CA LYS A 109 -32.36 -2.61 21.03
C LYS A 109 -32.41 -2.73 22.56
N GLY A 110 -31.36 -2.22 23.24
CA GLY A 110 -31.07 -2.46 24.65
C GLY A 110 -29.59 -2.44 25.15
N THR A 111 -28.63 -1.67 24.60
CA THR A 111 -27.33 -1.35 25.27
C THR A 111 -26.64 -0.06 24.79
N ASP A 112 -26.39 0.94 25.66
CA ASP A 112 -25.16 1.80 25.80
C ASP A 112 -25.42 3.00 26.77
N PRO A 113 -24.50 3.98 27.08
CA PRO A 113 -23.01 4.01 27.06
C PRO A 113 -22.29 4.70 28.28
N SER A 114 -20.95 4.67 28.25
CA SER A 114 -19.99 5.81 28.48
C SER A 114 -18.98 5.77 29.69
N PRO A 115 -17.79 6.45 29.61
CA PRO A 115 -16.52 5.88 30.13
C PRO A 115 -15.62 6.78 31.03
N ARG A 116 -14.54 6.19 31.59
CA ARG A 116 -13.18 6.73 31.96
C ARG A 116 -12.41 5.68 32.81
N LEU A 117 -11.08 5.70 33.06
CA LEU A 117 -9.97 6.64 32.78
C LEU A 117 -8.63 5.87 32.50
N GLN A 118 -7.53 6.62 32.35
CA GLN A 118 -6.12 6.29 32.07
C GLN A 118 -5.30 5.48 33.13
N GLU A 119 -4.55 4.48 32.63
CA GLU A 119 -3.09 4.53 32.43
C GLU A 119 -2.16 5.09 33.53
N ALA A 120 -1.44 4.21 34.25
CA ALA A 120 -0.16 4.52 34.94
C ALA A 120 0.55 3.26 35.51
N LEU A 121 1.18 2.38 34.71
CA LEU A 121 2.07 1.31 35.25
C LEU A 121 2.99 0.56 34.25
N TYR A 122 3.76 1.27 33.39
CA TYR A 122 4.81 0.60 32.58
C TYR A 122 6.05 1.44 32.23
N LEU A 123 6.75 2.03 33.21
CA LEU A 123 8.06 2.65 32.98
C LEU A 123 8.99 2.54 34.20
N ALA A 124 9.55 1.35 34.45
CA ALA A 124 10.47 1.15 35.58
C ALA A 124 11.55 0.05 35.41
N GLU A 125 12.07 -0.24 34.22
CA GLU A 125 13.33 -1.01 34.08
C GLU A 125 14.05 -0.76 32.74
N LYS A 126 15.40 -0.69 32.78
CA LYS A 126 16.39 -0.25 31.74
C LYS A 126 16.74 1.25 31.70
N ARG A 127 17.76 1.67 32.45
CA ARG A 127 18.19 3.10 32.51
C ARG A 127 19.68 3.44 32.45
N GLN A 128 20.59 2.49 32.19
CA GLN A 128 22.03 2.79 32.07
C GLN A 128 22.60 2.61 30.65
N GLU A 129 22.21 1.57 29.91
CA GLU A 129 22.68 1.35 28.52
C GLU A 129 21.98 2.29 27.51
N LYS A 130 20.66 2.48 27.64
CA LYS A 130 19.85 3.40 26.80
C LYS A 130 20.34 4.87 26.88
N HIS A 131 21.14 5.26 27.88
CA HIS A 131 21.57 6.66 28.05
C HIS A 131 22.72 7.09 27.12
N LEU A 132 23.64 6.17 26.76
CA LEU A 132 24.71 6.49 25.81
C LEU A 132 24.15 6.52 24.38
N LEU A 133 23.36 5.50 24.03
CA LEU A 133 22.60 5.40 22.78
C LEU A 133 21.73 6.65 22.57
N MET A 134 20.86 7.01 23.51
CA MET A 134 19.99 8.20 23.38
C MET A 134 20.75 9.53 23.29
N LYS A 135 22.02 9.62 23.74
CA LYS A 135 22.82 10.84 23.53
C LYS A 135 23.33 10.94 22.09
N GLN A 136 23.81 9.84 21.53
CA GLN A 136 24.27 9.77 20.14
C GLN A 136 23.09 9.85 19.16
N GLU A 137 21.98 9.17 19.45
CA GLU A 137 20.71 9.27 18.73
C GLU A 137 20.17 10.71 18.69
N LYS A 138 20.18 11.44 19.82
CA LYS A 138 19.81 12.88 19.83
C LYS A 138 20.74 13.76 19.00
N GLN A 139 21.99 13.36 18.82
CA GLN A 139 22.92 14.05 17.93
C GLN A 139 22.66 13.70 16.47
N GLN A 140 22.33 12.43 16.16
CA GLN A 140 21.89 12.00 14.83
C GLN A 140 20.58 12.68 14.41
N LYS A 141 19.57 12.73 15.29
CA LYS A 141 18.30 13.43 15.05
C LYS A 141 18.52 14.92 14.74
N ARG A 142 19.52 15.57 15.35
CA ARG A 142 19.93 16.95 15.00
C ARG A 142 20.65 17.07 13.65
N LEU A 143 21.34 16.04 13.19
CA LEU A 143 21.97 15.99 11.87
C LEU A 143 20.92 15.78 10.77
N ASN A 144 20.02 14.80 10.95
CA ASN A 144 18.91 14.56 10.03
C ASN A 144 17.99 15.79 9.93
N ALA A 145 17.68 16.45 11.05
CA ALA A 145 16.83 17.65 11.09
C ALA A 145 17.31 18.82 10.21
N ALA A 146 18.55 18.82 9.71
CA ALA A 146 19.03 19.81 8.75
C ALA A 146 18.48 19.61 7.33
N ASN A 147 18.14 18.38 6.96
CA ASN A 147 17.56 18.00 5.66
C ASN A 147 16.07 17.65 5.76
N GLN A 148 15.47 17.73 6.96
CA GLN A 148 14.08 17.33 7.18
C GLN A 148 13.09 18.44 6.79
N GLN A 149 12.10 18.09 5.96
CA GLN A 149 10.99 18.95 5.59
C GLN A 149 9.70 18.45 6.27
N SER A 150 8.98 19.36 6.91
CA SER A 150 7.62 19.15 7.42
C SER A 150 6.59 19.51 6.35
N PRO A 151 5.38 18.92 6.36
CA PRO A 151 4.39 19.17 5.32
C PRO A 151 3.78 20.56 5.41
N ASP A 152 3.49 21.14 4.24
CA ASP A 152 2.80 22.41 4.08
C ASP A 152 1.28 22.28 4.32
N ALA A 153 0.73 21.08 4.09
CA ALA A 153 -0.65 20.72 4.38
C ALA A 153 -0.82 19.22 4.66
N VAL A 154 -1.83 18.86 5.44
CA VAL A 154 -2.24 17.46 5.63
C VAL A 154 -3.71 17.27 5.25
N TYR A 155 -3.96 16.40 4.28
CA TYR A 155 -5.30 15.96 3.91
C TYR A 155 -5.65 14.70 4.70
N SER A 156 -6.83 14.70 5.29
CA SER A 156 -7.30 13.69 6.24
C SER A 156 -8.78 13.39 6.01
N ILE A 157 -9.33 12.41 6.73
CA ILE A 157 -10.73 12.03 6.61
C ILE A 157 -11.30 11.57 7.96
N SER A 158 -12.55 11.95 8.27
CA SER A 158 -13.17 11.64 9.58
C SER A 158 -13.67 10.18 9.73
N ASN A 159 -13.46 9.36 8.69
CA ASN A 159 -13.92 7.99 8.60
C ASN A 159 -12.81 7.01 9.05
N SER A 160 -12.97 6.41 10.24
CA SER A 160 -12.02 5.41 10.77
C SER A 160 -11.82 4.23 9.80
N TYR A 161 -10.58 3.75 9.69
CA TYR A 161 -10.16 2.67 8.78
C TYR A 161 -10.33 2.97 7.28
N ALA A 162 -10.57 4.22 6.86
CA ALA A 162 -10.77 4.56 5.45
C ALA A 162 -9.57 4.28 4.52
N LYS A 163 -8.35 4.28 5.06
CA LYS A 163 -7.07 4.14 4.31
C LYS A 163 -6.95 5.18 3.18
N LEU A 164 -7.19 6.45 3.50
CA LEU A 164 -7.02 7.57 2.58
C LEU A 164 -5.59 7.59 2.00
N GLY A 165 -5.48 7.78 0.68
CA GLY A 165 -4.20 7.80 -0.02
C GLY A 165 -3.65 6.42 -0.36
N TRP A 166 -4.43 5.35 -0.16
CA TRP A 166 -4.09 3.98 -0.58
C TRP A 166 -3.75 3.90 -2.07
N SER A 167 -4.47 4.64 -2.90
CA SER A 167 -4.14 4.85 -4.31
C SER A 167 -4.32 6.30 -4.70
N MET A 168 -3.49 6.77 -5.64
CA MET A 168 -3.57 8.12 -6.20
C MET A 168 -3.31 8.07 -7.70
N ALA A 169 -3.96 8.95 -8.45
CA ALA A 169 -3.67 9.24 -9.86
C ALA A 169 -3.69 10.76 -10.06
N VAL A 170 -2.88 11.23 -11.01
CA VAL A 170 -2.67 12.66 -11.28
C VAL A 170 -2.93 12.94 -12.75
N ALA A 171 -3.71 13.98 -13.04
CA ALA A 171 -4.00 14.49 -14.38
C ALA A 171 -4.77 15.82 -14.29
N ASP A 172 -4.68 16.68 -15.31
CA ASP A 172 -5.57 17.84 -15.51
C ASP A 172 -6.97 17.35 -15.93
N LEU A 173 -7.85 17.06 -14.96
CA LEU A 173 -9.19 16.51 -15.18
C LEU A 173 -10.16 17.58 -15.69
N ASP A 174 -9.96 18.81 -15.24
CA ASP A 174 -10.85 19.92 -15.56
C ASP A 174 -10.44 20.61 -16.87
N GLY A 175 -9.17 20.57 -17.26
CA GLY A 175 -8.63 21.21 -18.46
C GLY A 175 -8.32 22.69 -18.22
N ASP A 176 -7.64 23.03 -17.12
CA ASP A 176 -7.18 24.40 -16.79
C ASP A 176 -5.65 24.61 -16.95
N GLY A 177 -4.93 23.53 -17.23
CA GLY A 177 -3.47 23.50 -17.38
C GLY A 177 -2.69 23.30 -16.09
N ASN A 178 -3.34 22.97 -14.98
CA ASN A 178 -2.73 22.44 -13.75
C ASN A 178 -3.18 21.00 -13.54
N GLU A 179 -2.37 20.18 -12.89
CA GLU A 179 -2.75 18.81 -12.58
C GLU A 179 -3.62 18.74 -11.32
N ASP A 180 -4.60 17.84 -11.34
CA ASP A 180 -5.48 17.48 -10.23
C ASP A 180 -5.07 16.14 -9.63
N VAL A 181 -5.59 15.82 -8.44
CA VAL A 181 -5.38 14.51 -7.81
C VAL A 181 -6.68 13.76 -7.54
N VAL A 182 -6.71 12.50 -7.99
CA VAL A 182 -7.73 11.49 -7.65
C VAL A 182 -7.17 10.62 -6.53
N ILE A 183 -7.91 10.47 -5.43
CA ILE A 183 -7.46 9.82 -4.19
C ILE A 183 -8.42 8.69 -3.82
N GLY A 184 -7.91 7.47 -3.69
CA GLY A 184 -8.67 6.31 -3.20
C GLY A 184 -8.65 6.16 -1.68
N ALA A 185 -9.81 5.79 -1.12
CA ALA A 185 -10.01 5.43 0.29
C ALA A 185 -10.82 4.11 0.36
N PRO A 186 -10.21 2.95 0.09
CA PRO A 186 -10.92 1.68 -0.06
C PRO A 186 -11.57 1.17 1.23
N GLY A 187 -11.09 1.57 2.39
CA GLY A 187 -11.69 1.18 3.66
C GLY A 187 -12.92 2.00 4.04
N TYR A 188 -13.24 3.07 3.30
CA TYR A 188 -14.29 4.02 3.65
C TYR A 188 -15.65 3.33 3.85
N ARG A 189 -16.29 3.64 4.98
CA ARG A 189 -17.54 3.03 5.43
C ARG A 189 -18.72 3.97 5.31
N TYR A 190 -19.83 3.46 4.76
CA TYR A 190 -21.16 4.04 4.95
C TYR A 190 -21.96 3.21 5.96
N LEU A 191 -23.06 3.77 6.49
CA LEU A 191 -23.85 3.21 7.60
C LEU A 191 -24.24 1.73 7.45
N LYS A 192 -24.48 1.26 6.22
CA LYS A 192 -24.86 -0.14 5.92
C LYS A 192 -23.83 -0.92 5.12
N THR A 193 -22.80 -0.26 4.60
CA THR A 193 -21.79 -0.83 3.71
C THR A 193 -20.38 -0.50 4.25
N PRO A 194 -19.88 -1.30 5.22
CA PRO A 194 -18.47 -1.26 5.61
C PRO A 194 -17.57 -1.55 4.41
N GLN A 195 -16.41 -0.88 4.38
CA GLN A 195 -15.42 -0.99 3.30
C GLN A 195 -16.03 -0.98 1.89
N ALA A 196 -17.12 -0.22 1.66
CA ALA A 196 -17.61 0.04 0.32
C ALA A 196 -16.50 0.70 -0.49
N GLY A 197 -15.80 1.64 0.15
CA GLY A 197 -14.76 2.47 -0.42
C GLY A 197 -15.30 3.80 -0.94
N ALA A 198 -14.38 4.72 -1.22
CA ALA A 198 -14.66 6.01 -1.82
C ALA A 198 -13.47 6.47 -2.66
N VAL A 199 -13.74 7.34 -3.64
CA VAL A 199 -12.72 8.07 -4.38
C VAL A 199 -13.02 9.56 -4.28
N PHE A 200 -12.01 10.36 -3.99
CA PHE A 200 -12.11 11.82 -3.85
C PHE A 200 -11.29 12.50 -4.94
N VAL A 201 -11.70 13.68 -5.39
CA VAL A 201 -10.93 14.55 -6.28
C VAL A 201 -10.68 15.88 -5.57
N VAL A 202 -9.44 16.35 -5.66
CA VAL A 202 -9.05 17.72 -5.25
C VAL A 202 -8.46 18.39 -6.48
N TYR A 203 -9.06 19.51 -6.91
CA TYR A 203 -8.57 20.26 -8.07
C TYR A 203 -7.33 21.08 -7.72
N GLY A 204 -6.39 21.12 -8.66
CA GLY A 204 -5.25 22.03 -8.65
C GLY A 204 -5.67 23.47 -8.93
N THR A 205 -4.71 24.37 -8.79
CA THR A 205 -4.78 25.77 -9.21
C THR A 205 -3.40 26.20 -9.73
N ASP A 206 -3.29 27.43 -10.25
CA ASP A 206 -2.00 28.01 -10.65
C ASP A 206 -1.00 28.06 -9.48
N ASP A 207 -1.49 28.19 -8.24
CA ASP A 207 -0.74 28.15 -6.97
C ASP A 207 -0.60 26.72 -6.39
N GLY A 208 -0.89 25.70 -7.20
CA GLY A 208 -0.92 24.27 -6.88
C GLY A 208 -2.13 23.82 -6.07
N LEU A 209 -1.97 22.72 -5.34
CA LEU A 209 -2.98 22.17 -4.46
C LEU A 209 -3.14 23.04 -3.19
N PRO A 210 -4.32 22.99 -2.52
CA PRO A 210 -4.58 23.75 -1.29
C PRO A 210 -3.53 23.56 -0.19
N SER A 211 -2.69 24.57 0.06
CA SER A 211 -1.66 24.58 1.11
C SER A 211 -2.23 24.83 2.53
N LYS A 212 -3.27 24.07 2.90
CA LYS A 212 -3.90 24.07 4.23
C LYS A 212 -4.44 22.68 4.53
N ASP A 213 -4.50 22.30 5.80
CA ASP A 213 -5.12 21.04 6.22
C ASP A 213 -6.58 20.95 5.70
N LEU A 214 -6.93 19.79 5.14
CA LEU A 214 -8.27 19.48 4.63
C LEU A 214 -8.84 18.22 5.29
N ASP A 215 -10.15 18.24 5.54
CA ASP A 215 -10.95 17.04 5.72
C ASP A 215 -11.68 16.76 4.40
N LEU A 216 -11.27 15.70 3.70
CA LEU A 216 -11.80 15.34 2.39
C LEU A 216 -13.23 14.77 2.45
N GLU A 217 -13.75 14.41 3.62
CA GLU A 217 -15.16 14.06 3.79
C GLU A 217 -16.10 15.25 3.56
N HIS A 218 -15.58 16.47 3.71
CA HIS A 218 -16.35 17.72 3.64
C HIS A 218 -15.78 18.76 2.65
N SER A 219 -14.51 18.61 2.25
CA SER A 219 -13.76 19.63 1.50
C SER A 219 -13.23 19.15 0.14
N ALA A 220 -13.45 17.89 -0.23
CA ALA A 220 -13.12 17.41 -1.58
C ALA A 220 -14.08 18.02 -2.61
N ASP A 221 -13.58 18.37 -3.78
CA ASP A 221 -14.39 18.97 -4.84
C ASP A 221 -15.36 17.96 -5.49
N VAL A 222 -14.94 16.70 -5.58
CA VAL A 222 -15.79 15.57 -5.98
C VAL A 222 -15.60 14.41 -5.01
N SER A 223 -16.69 13.75 -4.63
CA SER A 223 -16.67 12.45 -3.97
C SER A 223 -17.47 11.45 -4.80
N LEU A 224 -16.81 10.36 -5.19
CA LEU A 224 -17.41 9.22 -5.87
C LEU A 224 -17.59 8.10 -4.83
N PRO A 225 -18.83 7.79 -4.40
CA PRO A 225 -19.06 6.75 -3.43
C PRO A 225 -18.88 5.37 -4.04
N GLY A 226 -18.32 4.43 -3.27
CA GLY A 226 -18.44 3.01 -3.58
C GLY A 226 -19.91 2.60 -3.65
N LEU A 227 -20.25 1.78 -4.64
CA LEU A 227 -21.60 1.27 -4.86
C LEU A 227 -22.06 0.39 -3.69
N GLU A 228 -23.33 -0.03 -3.67
CA GLU A 228 -23.95 -0.83 -2.58
C GLU A 228 -23.38 -2.26 -2.40
N TYR A 229 -22.19 -2.55 -2.93
CA TYR A 229 -21.44 -3.77 -2.68
C TYR A 229 -20.72 -3.67 -1.32
N VAL A 230 -21.22 -4.41 -0.33
CA VAL A 230 -20.57 -4.55 0.99
C VAL A 230 -19.12 -5.02 0.81
N ASN A 231 -18.17 -4.42 1.54
CA ASN A 231 -16.75 -4.74 1.51
C ASN A 231 -16.11 -4.72 0.10
N SER A 232 -16.61 -3.96 -0.89
CA SER A 232 -16.03 -3.98 -2.25
C SER A 232 -14.63 -3.38 -2.36
N ARG A 233 -14.24 -2.54 -1.40
CA ARG A 233 -12.96 -1.80 -1.37
C ARG A 233 -12.74 -0.93 -2.61
N PHE A 234 -13.77 -0.18 -3.02
CA PHE A 234 -13.73 0.75 -4.15
C PHE A 234 -12.68 1.85 -3.94
N GLY A 235 -11.84 2.12 -4.94
CA GLY A 235 -10.68 3.01 -4.78
C GLY A 235 -9.43 2.29 -4.25
N SER A 236 -9.38 0.95 -4.29
CA SER A 236 -8.14 0.18 -4.04
C SER A 236 -7.07 0.43 -5.12
N SER A 237 -7.50 0.92 -6.27
CA SER A 237 -6.65 1.47 -7.32
C SER A 237 -7.46 2.51 -8.10
N VAL A 238 -6.81 3.51 -8.66
CA VAL A 238 -7.40 4.56 -9.51
C VAL A 238 -6.50 4.80 -10.72
N ALA A 239 -7.10 5.20 -11.84
CA ALA A 239 -6.43 5.59 -13.07
C ALA A 239 -7.28 6.64 -13.79
N VAL A 240 -6.64 7.51 -14.57
CA VAL A 240 -7.30 8.56 -15.34
C VAL A 240 -6.93 8.42 -16.82
N LEU A 241 -7.95 8.42 -17.70
CA LEU A 241 -7.81 8.31 -19.15
C LEU A 241 -9.12 8.67 -19.85
N ASP A 242 -9.08 9.06 -21.12
CA ASP A 242 -10.26 9.17 -21.98
C ASP A 242 -10.55 7.78 -22.62
N ILE A 243 -11.30 6.90 -21.94
CA ILE A 243 -11.58 5.53 -22.44
C ILE A 243 -12.55 5.59 -23.63
N ASN A 244 -13.43 6.59 -23.65
CA ASN A 244 -14.50 6.70 -24.63
C ASN A 244 -14.09 7.53 -25.88
N LYS A 245 -12.89 8.14 -25.85
CA LYS A 245 -12.29 9.01 -26.86
C LYS A 245 -13.13 10.25 -27.17
N ASP A 246 -13.85 10.85 -26.22
CA ASP A 246 -14.64 12.08 -26.41
C ASP A 246 -13.89 13.40 -26.21
N GLY A 247 -12.71 13.36 -25.60
CA GLY A 247 -11.87 14.52 -25.30
C GLY A 247 -11.98 15.03 -23.87
N VAL A 248 -12.74 14.35 -22.99
CA VAL A 248 -12.75 14.56 -21.54
C VAL A 248 -12.08 13.38 -20.85
N LEU A 249 -11.42 13.60 -19.72
CA LEU A 249 -10.81 12.51 -18.95
C LEU A 249 -11.85 11.80 -18.08
N ASP A 250 -11.80 10.46 -18.10
CA ASP A 250 -12.62 9.57 -17.30
C ASP A 250 -11.81 9.02 -16.10
N ILE A 251 -12.49 8.67 -15.01
CA ILE A 251 -11.88 8.07 -13.81
C ILE A 251 -12.22 6.58 -13.76
N ALA A 252 -11.21 5.72 -13.90
CA ALA A 252 -11.30 4.30 -13.65
C ALA A 252 -10.90 3.98 -12.19
N ALA A 253 -11.74 3.26 -11.46
CA ALA A 253 -11.53 2.93 -10.05
C ALA A 253 -11.82 1.45 -9.77
N GLY A 254 -10.85 0.79 -9.14
CA GLY A 254 -10.87 -0.64 -8.85
C GLY A 254 -11.53 -0.98 -7.52
N ALA A 255 -12.25 -2.10 -7.51
CA ALA A 255 -12.97 -2.67 -6.37
C ALA A 255 -12.68 -4.18 -6.29
N PRO A 256 -11.47 -4.59 -5.88
CA PRO A 256 -11.00 -5.98 -5.96
C PRO A 256 -11.79 -6.95 -5.08
N SER A 257 -12.48 -6.46 -4.05
CA SER A 257 -13.30 -7.28 -3.16
C SER A 257 -14.79 -7.32 -3.57
N ALA A 258 -15.16 -6.81 -4.75
CA ALA A 258 -16.51 -6.99 -5.28
C ALA A 258 -16.86 -8.49 -5.39
N GLY A 259 -18.04 -8.88 -4.89
CA GLY A 259 -18.45 -10.28 -4.73
C GLY A 259 -18.05 -10.93 -3.40
N SER A 260 -17.47 -10.20 -2.45
CA SER A 260 -17.17 -10.67 -1.09
C SER A 260 -18.41 -11.18 -0.33
N SER A 261 -19.56 -10.53 -0.49
CA SER A 261 -20.85 -10.94 0.11
C SER A 261 -21.34 -12.32 -0.36
N THR A 262 -20.86 -12.79 -1.52
CA THR A 262 -21.10 -14.12 -2.08
C THR A 262 -19.88 -15.04 -1.97
N LEU A 263 -18.83 -14.60 -1.27
CA LEU A 263 -17.52 -15.26 -1.15
C LEU A 263 -16.86 -15.57 -2.50
N THR A 264 -17.17 -14.79 -3.55
CA THR A 264 -16.62 -14.99 -4.90
C THR A 264 -15.37 -14.16 -5.16
N TYR A 265 -15.24 -12.97 -4.56
CA TYR A 265 -14.08 -12.06 -4.71
C TYR A 265 -13.61 -11.91 -6.17
N GLN A 266 -14.57 -11.76 -7.08
CA GLN A 266 -14.34 -11.58 -8.52
C GLN A 266 -13.61 -10.25 -8.80
N GLY A 267 -13.95 -9.22 -8.04
CA GLY A 267 -13.50 -7.85 -8.25
C GLY A 267 -14.10 -7.20 -9.50
N ALA A 268 -14.04 -5.88 -9.56
CA ALA A 268 -14.53 -5.08 -10.67
C ALA A 268 -13.72 -3.80 -10.85
N VAL A 269 -13.78 -3.23 -12.05
CA VAL A 269 -13.31 -1.87 -12.34
C VAL A 269 -14.48 -1.05 -12.83
N PHE A 270 -14.75 0.07 -12.17
CA PHE A 270 -15.82 0.99 -12.54
C PHE A 270 -15.19 2.22 -13.18
N VAL A 271 -15.66 2.62 -14.36
CA VAL A 271 -15.20 3.83 -15.06
C VAL A 271 -16.32 4.85 -15.08
N TYR A 272 -16.02 6.01 -14.51
CA TYR A 272 -16.88 7.17 -14.43
C TYR A 272 -16.47 8.15 -15.52
N TYR A 273 -17.36 8.43 -16.48
CA TYR A 273 -17.06 9.32 -17.58
C TYR A 273 -17.12 10.78 -17.15
N GLY A 274 -16.22 11.60 -17.70
CA GLY A 274 -16.25 13.04 -17.52
C GLY A 274 -17.43 13.67 -18.27
N VAL A 275 -18.28 14.41 -17.55
CA VAL A 275 -19.46 15.11 -18.11
C VAL A 275 -19.22 16.62 -17.96
N GLY A 276 -18.44 17.18 -18.88
CA GLY A 276 -17.89 18.53 -18.76
C GLY A 276 -16.63 18.54 -17.89
N LYS A 277 -16.31 19.67 -17.25
CA LYS A 277 -15.02 19.85 -16.55
C LYS A 277 -14.94 19.22 -15.15
N ARG A 278 -16.04 19.20 -14.38
CA ARG A 278 -16.02 18.84 -12.94
C ARG A 278 -17.19 17.97 -12.49
N THR A 279 -17.61 17.03 -13.33
CA THR A 279 -18.73 16.13 -13.02
C THR A 279 -18.48 14.79 -13.67
N PHE A 280 -18.81 13.71 -12.96
CA PHE A 280 -18.53 12.35 -13.41
C PHE A 280 -19.75 11.45 -13.25
N SER A 281 -20.01 10.56 -14.21
CA SER A 281 -21.12 9.59 -14.15
C SER A 281 -20.64 8.17 -14.42
N LEU A 282 -21.13 7.18 -13.65
CA LEU A 282 -20.75 5.78 -13.85
C LEU A 282 -21.28 5.25 -15.18
N ASN A 283 -20.38 4.91 -16.11
CA ASN A 283 -20.73 4.53 -17.47
C ASN A 283 -20.14 3.19 -17.94
N MET A 284 -19.14 2.63 -17.26
CA MET A 284 -18.61 1.31 -17.60
C MET A 284 -18.24 0.51 -16.36
N THR A 285 -18.46 -0.80 -16.43
CA THR A 285 -18.02 -1.77 -15.43
C THR A 285 -17.33 -2.94 -16.13
N VAL A 286 -16.07 -3.17 -15.82
CA VAL A 286 -15.34 -4.38 -16.21
C VAL A 286 -15.43 -5.39 -15.06
N GLN A 287 -15.82 -6.63 -15.36
CA GLN A 287 -15.94 -7.70 -14.36
C GLN A 287 -15.17 -8.95 -14.77
N CYS A 288 -14.56 -9.61 -13.79
CA CYS A 288 -13.90 -10.90 -14.01
C CYS A 288 -14.83 -12.05 -13.59
N PRO A 289 -15.02 -13.09 -14.44
CA PRO A 289 -15.93 -14.20 -14.12
C PRO A 289 -15.33 -15.20 -13.13
N TYR A 290 -14.01 -15.21 -12.92
CA TYR A 290 -13.35 -16.21 -12.09
C TYR A 290 -13.45 -15.89 -10.59
N HIS A 291 -13.64 -16.93 -9.77
CA HIS A 291 -13.55 -16.79 -8.32
C HIS A 291 -12.13 -16.35 -7.91
N TYR A 292 -12.05 -15.47 -6.91
CA TYR A 292 -10.82 -14.86 -6.40
C TYR A 292 -9.99 -14.10 -7.46
N CYS A 293 -10.64 -13.65 -8.54
CA CYS A 293 -9.96 -12.91 -9.61
C CYS A 293 -9.54 -11.49 -9.20
N ASN A 294 -10.14 -10.93 -8.15
CA ASN A 294 -9.72 -9.68 -7.52
C ASN A 294 -9.50 -8.48 -8.47
N LEU A 295 -10.25 -8.40 -9.58
CA LEU A 295 -10.05 -7.41 -10.64
C LEU A 295 -10.12 -5.97 -10.11
N GLY A 296 -9.17 -5.13 -10.57
CA GLY A 296 -9.01 -3.76 -10.05
C GLY A 296 -8.17 -3.67 -8.78
N ARG A 297 -7.29 -4.65 -8.50
CA ARG A 297 -6.30 -4.54 -7.42
C ARG A 297 -5.18 -3.56 -7.77
N THR A 298 -4.85 -3.44 -9.04
CA THR A 298 -3.97 -2.43 -9.62
C THR A 298 -4.53 -1.96 -10.96
N LEU A 299 -4.32 -0.68 -11.25
CA LEU A 299 -4.65 -0.03 -12.51
C LEU A 299 -3.46 0.81 -12.96
N THR A 300 -3.25 0.90 -14.28
CA THR A 300 -2.33 1.85 -14.89
C THR A 300 -2.75 2.09 -16.34
N THR A 301 -2.13 3.07 -17.01
CA THR A 301 -2.50 3.50 -18.35
C THR A 301 -1.28 3.61 -19.26
N ALA A 302 -1.46 3.32 -20.55
CA ALA A 302 -0.47 3.57 -21.60
C ALA A 302 -1.13 3.45 -22.97
N ASP A 303 -0.59 4.09 -24.01
CA ASP A 303 -0.95 3.75 -25.39
C ASP A 303 -0.39 2.36 -25.70
N LEU A 304 -1.27 1.36 -25.81
CA LEU A 304 -0.92 -0.04 -26.02
C LEU A 304 -0.93 -0.46 -27.48
N ASN A 305 -1.72 0.22 -28.31
CA ASN A 305 -1.92 -0.12 -29.70
C ASN A 305 -1.18 0.81 -30.68
N GLY A 306 -0.60 1.91 -30.20
CA GLY A 306 0.10 2.94 -30.96
C GLY A 306 -0.83 3.95 -31.66
N ASP A 307 -2.03 4.21 -31.13
CA ASP A 307 -3.03 5.11 -31.73
C ASP A 307 -3.07 6.53 -31.14
N GLY A 308 -2.24 6.80 -30.12
CA GLY A 308 -2.06 8.13 -29.52
C GLY A 308 -2.96 8.41 -28.32
N PHE A 309 -3.79 7.46 -27.89
CA PHE A 309 -4.62 7.57 -26.70
C PHE A 309 -4.16 6.56 -25.64
N ALA A 310 -4.28 6.92 -24.36
CA ALA A 310 -3.99 6.00 -23.27
C ALA A 310 -5.10 4.94 -23.16
N ASP A 311 -4.71 3.68 -23.07
CA ASP A 311 -5.55 2.51 -22.82
C ASP A 311 -5.44 2.04 -21.36
N LEU A 312 -6.41 1.25 -20.87
CA LEU A 312 -6.46 0.79 -19.48
C LEU A 312 -5.83 -0.58 -19.29
N LEU A 313 -4.90 -0.71 -18.34
CA LEU A 313 -4.38 -1.98 -17.86
C LEU A 313 -4.92 -2.28 -16.46
N MET A 314 -5.31 -3.52 -16.23
CA MET A 314 -5.95 -4.00 -15.01
C MET A 314 -5.22 -5.22 -14.48
N GLY A 315 -4.77 -5.16 -13.22
CA GLY A 315 -4.07 -6.26 -12.55
C GLY A 315 -4.94 -7.00 -11.54
N SER A 316 -4.76 -8.32 -11.55
CA SER A 316 -5.53 -9.33 -10.82
C SER A 316 -4.58 -10.39 -10.22
N PRO A 317 -3.65 -10.01 -9.32
CA PRO A 317 -2.57 -10.88 -8.81
C PRO A 317 -3.01 -12.21 -8.19
N PHE A 318 -4.19 -12.31 -7.57
CA PHE A 318 -4.63 -13.53 -6.89
C PHE A 318 -5.52 -14.42 -7.78
N SER A 319 -5.73 -14.03 -9.04
CA SER A 319 -6.56 -14.77 -9.98
C SER A 319 -6.09 -16.21 -10.18
N GLY A 320 -7.04 -17.14 -10.01
CA GLY A 320 -6.87 -18.57 -10.26
C GLY A 320 -6.91 -18.97 -11.75
N HIS A 321 -6.88 -18.01 -12.67
CA HIS A 321 -6.90 -18.28 -14.10
C HIS A 321 -5.65 -19.10 -14.50
N SER A 322 -5.88 -20.27 -15.10
CA SER A 322 -4.87 -21.27 -15.50
C SER A 322 -3.94 -21.82 -14.39
N GLY A 323 -4.26 -21.60 -13.11
CA GLY A 323 -3.60 -22.20 -11.95
C GLY A 323 -3.75 -21.37 -10.68
N ASP A 324 -3.40 -21.93 -9.52
CA ASP A 324 -3.66 -21.28 -8.22
C ASP A 324 -2.91 -19.96 -8.08
N GLN A 325 -3.64 -18.85 -7.94
CA GLN A 325 -3.13 -17.49 -7.72
C GLN A 325 -1.90 -17.15 -8.59
N ARG A 326 -1.94 -17.50 -9.88
CA ARG A 326 -0.89 -17.08 -10.83
C ARG A 326 -0.89 -15.58 -11.04
N GLY A 327 -2.09 -15.00 -10.97
CA GLY A 327 -2.32 -13.60 -11.30
C GLY A 327 -2.48 -13.39 -12.80
N ILE A 328 -3.34 -12.45 -13.17
CA ILE A 328 -3.52 -12.02 -14.55
C ILE A 328 -3.39 -10.51 -14.68
N VAL A 329 -3.00 -10.07 -15.86
CA VAL A 329 -3.08 -8.68 -16.29
C VAL A 329 -3.81 -8.63 -17.61
N SER A 330 -4.80 -7.74 -17.72
CA SER A 330 -5.62 -7.58 -18.90
C SER A 330 -5.70 -6.13 -19.35
N ALA A 331 -5.84 -5.91 -20.64
CA ALA A 331 -5.87 -4.60 -21.27
C ALA A 331 -7.21 -4.32 -21.97
N LEU A 332 -7.74 -3.12 -21.77
CA LEU A 332 -8.91 -2.59 -22.47
C LEU A 332 -8.47 -1.36 -23.28
N LEU A 333 -8.57 -1.44 -24.61
CA LEU A 333 -8.26 -0.30 -25.48
C LEU A 333 -9.34 0.76 -25.38
N SER A 334 -8.93 2.02 -25.39
CA SER A 334 -9.82 3.18 -25.49
C SER A 334 -10.44 3.24 -26.88
N ASP A 335 -11.74 3.50 -26.99
CA ASP A 335 -12.48 3.37 -28.25
C ASP A 335 -13.78 4.19 -28.25
N LYS A 336 -14.05 4.87 -29.38
CA LYS A 336 -15.27 5.66 -29.61
C LYS A 336 -16.56 4.85 -29.53
N LYS A 337 -16.49 3.51 -29.64
CA LYS A 337 -17.64 2.62 -29.43
C LYS A 337 -18.21 2.67 -28.00
N TYR A 338 -17.46 3.19 -27.02
CA TYR A 338 -17.90 3.27 -25.63
C TYR A 338 -18.68 4.55 -25.28
N ARG A 339 -18.77 5.51 -26.21
CA ARG A 339 -19.53 6.76 -26.02
C ARG A 339 -21.03 6.50 -25.81
N GLY A 340 -21.60 7.08 -24.75
CA GLY A 340 -23.05 7.09 -24.51
C GLY A 340 -23.68 5.74 -24.12
N TYR A 341 -22.87 4.74 -23.76
CA TYR A 341 -23.33 3.40 -23.38
C TYR A 341 -23.05 3.11 -21.90
N HIS A 342 -23.90 2.31 -21.24
CA HIS A 342 -23.56 1.70 -19.95
C HIS A 342 -22.92 0.33 -20.23
N ALA A 343 -21.59 0.31 -20.34
CA ALA A 343 -20.86 -0.86 -20.81
C ALA A 343 -20.59 -1.85 -19.66
N MET A 344 -21.18 -3.06 -19.73
CA MET A 344 -20.68 -4.22 -18.98
C MET A 344 -19.66 -4.95 -19.86
N ILE A 345 -18.38 -4.84 -19.50
CA ILE A 345 -17.25 -5.44 -20.24
C ILE A 345 -16.84 -6.75 -19.58
N THR A 346 -16.80 -7.80 -20.38
CA THR A 346 -16.37 -9.15 -20.00
C THR A 346 -14.98 -9.46 -20.56
N MET A 347 -14.29 -10.45 -19.97
CA MET A 347 -12.88 -10.75 -20.28
C MET A 347 -12.60 -11.10 -21.76
N ASP A 348 -13.60 -11.61 -22.49
CA ASP A 348 -13.53 -11.92 -23.92
C ASP A 348 -13.50 -10.68 -24.83
N GLN A 349 -13.91 -9.52 -24.31
CA GLN A 349 -13.87 -8.23 -25.02
C GLN A 349 -12.56 -7.46 -24.80
N LEU A 350 -11.68 -7.98 -23.94
CA LEU A 350 -10.39 -7.36 -23.63
C LEU A 350 -9.39 -7.63 -24.75
N TYR A 351 -8.56 -6.63 -25.04
CA TYR A 351 -7.62 -6.65 -26.16
C TYR A 351 -6.48 -7.66 -25.97
N TRP A 352 -6.02 -7.79 -24.74
CA TRP A 352 -4.92 -8.65 -24.36
C TRP A 352 -5.11 -9.11 -22.92
N THR A 353 -4.68 -10.34 -22.63
CA THR A 353 -4.57 -10.87 -21.27
C THR A 353 -3.32 -11.75 -21.20
N ALA A 354 -2.51 -11.55 -20.17
CA ALA A 354 -1.42 -12.44 -19.80
C ALA A 354 -1.60 -12.96 -18.36
N THR A 355 -0.92 -14.06 -18.07
CA THR A 355 -1.04 -14.79 -16.81
C THR A 355 0.35 -15.12 -16.27
N GLY A 356 0.49 -15.11 -14.95
CA GLY A 356 1.74 -15.45 -14.28
C GLY A 356 2.26 -16.84 -14.61
N SER A 357 3.58 -16.97 -14.55
CA SER A 357 4.29 -18.18 -14.98
C SER A 357 4.17 -19.34 -13.98
N GLN A 358 3.97 -19.05 -12.69
CA GLN A 358 3.95 -20.03 -11.61
C GLN A 358 2.76 -19.83 -10.66
N ASN A 359 2.23 -20.91 -10.07
CA ASN A 359 1.22 -20.79 -9.01
C ASN A 359 1.79 -19.99 -7.82
N TYR A 360 0.98 -19.05 -7.29
CA TYR A 360 1.33 -18.09 -6.23
C TYR A 360 2.45 -17.08 -6.58
N SER A 361 2.72 -16.82 -7.86
CA SER A 361 3.68 -15.78 -8.31
C SER A 361 3.11 -14.35 -8.31
N TRP A 362 1.78 -14.22 -8.30
CA TRP A 362 1.03 -12.96 -8.24
C TRP A 362 1.37 -11.95 -9.33
N PHE A 363 1.40 -12.42 -10.58
CA PHE A 363 1.57 -11.59 -11.77
C PHE A 363 0.53 -10.46 -11.83
N GLY A 364 1.01 -9.21 -11.90
CA GLY A 364 0.15 -8.01 -11.85
C GLY A 364 0.05 -7.37 -10.46
N HIS A 365 0.85 -7.81 -9.48
CA HIS A 365 0.87 -7.22 -8.14
C HIS A 365 1.15 -5.71 -8.14
N SER A 366 2.06 -5.26 -9.01
CA SER A 366 2.27 -3.86 -9.36
C SER A 366 2.38 -3.73 -10.88
N LEU A 367 1.82 -2.62 -11.40
CA LEU A 367 1.82 -2.26 -12.80
C LEU A 367 2.34 -0.83 -12.94
N PHE A 368 3.20 -0.61 -13.92
CA PHE A 368 3.75 0.70 -14.24
C PHE A 368 4.16 0.74 -15.71
N THR A 369 4.17 1.93 -16.28
CA THR A 369 4.32 2.15 -17.73
C THR A 369 5.29 3.30 -18.00
N TYR A 370 5.88 3.32 -19.19
CA TYR A 370 6.76 4.41 -19.62
C TYR A 370 6.70 4.59 -21.13
N ALA A 371 6.41 5.81 -21.59
CA ALA A 371 6.37 6.15 -23.01
C ALA A 371 7.80 6.45 -23.52
N MET A 372 8.28 5.66 -24.49
CA MET A 372 9.63 5.78 -25.06
C MET A 372 9.74 6.84 -26.17
N GLY A 373 8.61 7.32 -26.69
CA GLY A 373 8.52 8.09 -27.94
C GLY A 373 7.99 7.23 -29.10
N ASP A 374 7.70 7.87 -30.23
CA ASP A 374 7.24 7.24 -31.49
C ASP A 374 6.00 6.30 -31.38
N GLY A 375 5.19 6.45 -30.32
CA GLY A 375 4.04 5.57 -30.03
C GLY A 375 4.42 4.21 -29.43
N MET A 376 5.66 4.05 -28.95
CA MET A 376 6.09 2.90 -28.17
C MET A 376 5.95 3.18 -26.67
N SER A 377 5.32 2.24 -25.96
CA SER A 377 5.24 2.19 -24.51
C SER A 377 5.91 0.91 -24.01
N LEU A 378 6.62 1.03 -22.88
CA LEU A 378 7.01 -0.12 -22.08
C LEU A 378 5.97 -0.31 -20.97
N VAL A 379 5.57 -1.57 -20.76
CA VAL A 379 4.64 -2.01 -19.73
C VAL A 379 5.39 -2.97 -18.82
N PHE A 380 5.41 -2.67 -17.53
CA PHE A 380 6.14 -3.44 -16.54
C PHE A 380 5.16 -4.11 -15.58
N ILE A 381 5.39 -5.41 -15.33
CA ILE A 381 4.49 -6.28 -14.57
C ILE A 381 5.28 -7.12 -13.57
N SER A 382 5.00 -6.97 -12.28
CA SER A 382 5.70 -7.71 -11.22
C SER A 382 5.06 -9.06 -10.88
N GLU A 383 5.91 -9.98 -10.43
CA GLU A 383 5.63 -11.29 -9.83
C GLU A 383 6.47 -11.39 -8.53
N PRO A 384 6.13 -10.67 -7.44
CA PRO A 384 7.02 -10.50 -6.28
C PRO A 384 7.27 -11.80 -5.50
N THR A 385 6.37 -12.77 -5.58
CA THR A 385 6.46 -14.07 -4.89
C THR A 385 6.91 -15.21 -5.79
N LEU A 386 7.39 -14.91 -7.00
CA LEU A 386 8.01 -15.92 -7.86
C LEU A 386 9.13 -16.65 -7.10
N ARG A 387 9.18 -17.98 -7.22
CA ARG A 387 10.22 -18.81 -6.62
C ARG A 387 11.24 -19.26 -7.65
N LYS A 388 12.48 -19.47 -7.19
CA LYS A 388 13.51 -20.16 -7.96
C LYS A 388 13.35 -21.66 -7.72
N CYS A 389 12.77 -22.34 -8.69
CA CYS A 389 12.53 -23.77 -8.60
C CYS A 389 13.82 -24.60 -8.75
N GLU A 390 14.05 -25.53 -7.82
CA GLU A 390 15.11 -26.55 -7.89
C GLU A 390 14.81 -27.58 -8.99
N MET A 391 13.52 -27.88 -9.22
CA MET A 391 13.06 -28.85 -10.21
C MET A 391 12.64 -28.18 -11.52
N GLN A 392 13.00 -28.77 -12.67
CA GLN A 392 12.68 -28.23 -14.00
C GLN A 392 11.19 -28.09 -14.30
N ASN A 393 10.34 -28.92 -13.70
CA ASN A 393 8.87 -28.84 -13.79
C ASN A 393 8.26 -27.83 -12.80
N CYS A 394 9.07 -27.21 -11.94
CA CYS A 394 8.69 -26.24 -10.91
C CYS A 394 7.60 -26.71 -9.93
N SER A 395 7.49 -28.02 -9.72
CA SER A 395 6.69 -28.59 -8.62
C SER A 395 7.34 -28.26 -7.28
N PHE A 396 6.53 -27.85 -6.30
CA PHE A 396 7.00 -27.36 -5.01
C PHE A 396 8.01 -28.30 -4.33
N SER A 397 9.14 -27.73 -3.95
CA SER A 397 10.21 -28.38 -3.20
C SER A 397 10.60 -27.53 -1.99
N GLN A 398 10.91 -28.17 -0.86
CA GLN A 398 11.49 -27.47 0.31
C GLN A 398 12.88 -26.88 0.04
N LYS A 399 13.47 -27.14 -1.13
CA LYS A 399 14.72 -26.52 -1.60
C LYS A 399 14.52 -25.33 -2.54
N ASP A 400 13.29 -25.06 -2.98
CA ASP A 400 13.03 -23.91 -3.84
C ASP A 400 13.34 -22.62 -3.08
N THR A 401 14.03 -21.67 -3.71
CA THR A 401 14.26 -20.34 -3.10
C THR A 401 12.97 -19.54 -3.19
N GLN A 402 12.32 -19.29 -2.05
CA GLN A 402 11.02 -18.63 -1.98
C GLN A 402 11.12 -17.13 -2.27
N SER A 403 10.09 -16.58 -2.93
CA SER A 403 9.86 -15.13 -3.09
C SER A 403 11.12 -14.34 -3.52
N ILE A 404 11.84 -14.85 -4.52
CA ILE A 404 12.96 -14.12 -5.14
C ILE A 404 12.44 -12.86 -5.85
N GLY A 405 11.19 -12.90 -6.33
CA GLY A 405 10.57 -11.85 -7.12
C GLY A 405 11.06 -11.77 -8.56
N GLN A 406 10.19 -11.27 -9.43
CA GLN A 406 10.51 -11.01 -10.83
C GLN A 406 9.76 -9.77 -11.35
N LEU A 407 10.42 -9.06 -12.26
CA LEU A 407 9.85 -7.99 -13.07
C LEU A 407 9.87 -8.38 -14.55
N ASN A 408 8.69 -8.36 -15.17
CA ASN A 408 8.48 -8.64 -16.58
C ASN A 408 8.33 -7.30 -17.34
N VAL A 409 9.02 -7.15 -18.46
CA VAL A 409 8.96 -5.97 -19.33
C VAL A 409 8.35 -6.37 -20.67
N PHE A 410 7.21 -5.78 -20.96
CA PHE A 410 6.51 -5.88 -22.23
C PHE A 410 6.69 -4.60 -23.02
N SER A 411 6.76 -4.71 -24.34
CA SER A 411 6.80 -3.59 -25.27
C SER A 411 5.54 -3.57 -26.13
N THR A 412 5.08 -2.37 -26.48
CA THR A 412 4.03 -2.19 -27.48
C THR A 412 4.62 -2.20 -28.87
N THR A 413 3.86 -2.70 -29.84
CA THR A 413 4.17 -2.57 -31.26
C THR A 413 2.87 -2.21 -31.97
N LYS A 414 2.88 -1.13 -32.75
CA LYS A 414 1.65 -0.58 -33.35
C LYS A 414 0.81 -1.65 -34.05
N GLY A 415 -0.46 -1.78 -33.62
CA GLY A 415 -1.41 -2.76 -34.14
C GLY A 415 -1.11 -4.24 -33.80
N LYS A 416 -0.19 -4.54 -32.87
CA LYS A 416 0.11 -5.90 -32.38
C LYS A 416 -0.04 -5.98 -30.86
N PRO A 417 -0.47 -7.14 -30.31
CA PRO A 417 -0.55 -7.34 -28.87
C PRO A 417 0.82 -7.15 -28.19
N LEU A 418 0.79 -6.80 -26.90
CA LEU A 418 1.98 -6.65 -26.05
C LEU A 418 2.89 -7.88 -26.13
N THR A 419 4.18 -7.64 -26.39
CA THR A 419 5.21 -8.68 -26.46
C THR A 419 6.13 -8.61 -25.26
N LEU A 420 6.34 -9.74 -24.58
CA LEU A 420 7.37 -9.85 -23.53
C LEU A 420 8.75 -9.70 -24.17
N ASP A 421 9.46 -8.63 -23.81
CA ASP A 421 10.80 -8.32 -24.31
C ASP A 421 11.89 -8.82 -23.34
N LYS A 422 11.68 -8.61 -22.03
CA LYS A 422 12.67 -8.98 -21.01
C LYS A 422 12.07 -9.36 -19.66
N GLN A 423 12.81 -10.16 -18.91
CA GLN A 423 12.54 -10.50 -17.51
C GLN A 423 13.78 -10.19 -16.67
N PHE A 424 13.57 -9.72 -15.44
CA PHE A 424 14.58 -9.54 -14.41
C PHE A 424 14.09 -10.24 -13.15
N ALA A 425 14.85 -11.20 -12.62
CA ALA A 425 14.46 -11.94 -11.44
C ALA A 425 15.51 -11.73 -10.33
N GLY A 426 15.05 -11.73 -9.08
CA GLY A 426 15.93 -11.81 -7.92
C GLY A 426 16.65 -13.15 -7.85
N SER A 427 17.51 -13.30 -6.85
CA SER A 427 18.32 -14.50 -6.65
C SER A 427 18.39 -14.98 -5.20
N VAL A 428 17.98 -14.15 -4.24
CA VAL A 428 18.04 -14.38 -2.80
C VAL A 428 16.64 -14.64 -2.27
N GLU A 429 16.54 -15.47 -1.23
CA GLU A 429 15.26 -15.80 -0.61
C GLU A 429 14.59 -14.56 0.01
N PHE A 430 13.29 -14.39 -0.24
CA PHE A 430 12.48 -13.26 0.21
C PHE A 430 12.87 -11.87 -0.29
N GLU A 431 13.86 -11.75 -1.17
CA GLU A 431 14.31 -10.51 -1.82
C GLU A 431 13.15 -9.68 -2.41
N SER A 432 12.12 -10.36 -2.93
CA SER A 432 10.92 -9.75 -3.52
C SER A 432 11.27 -8.76 -4.63
N PHE A 433 12.28 -9.09 -5.44
CA PHE A 433 12.81 -8.24 -6.50
C PHE A 433 11.71 -7.83 -7.49
N GLY A 434 11.59 -6.53 -7.77
CA GLY A 434 10.59 -6.01 -8.69
C GLY A 434 9.21 -5.79 -8.09
N ALA A 435 9.01 -5.96 -6.77
CA ALA A 435 7.75 -5.64 -6.10
C ALA A 435 7.31 -4.18 -6.31
N SER A 436 8.29 -3.27 -6.44
CA SER A 436 8.12 -1.85 -6.76
C SER A 436 9.22 -1.40 -7.72
N ALA A 437 8.90 -0.49 -8.63
CA ALA A 437 9.81 0.04 -9.64
C ALA A 437 9.27 1.34 -10.24
N ALA A 438 10.16 2.16 -10.80
CA ALA A 438 9.87 3.45 -11.43
C ALA A 438 10.84 3.72 -12.59
N VAL A 439 10.45 4.54 -13.56
CA VAL A 439 11.29 4.91 -14.72
C VAL A 439 11.36 6.42 -14.86
N GLY A 440 12.56 6.96 -15.12
CA GLY A 440 12.79 8.40 -15.29
C GLY A 440 14.16 8.70 -15.91
N LYS A 441 14.50 9.99 -16.01
CA LYS A 441 15.75 10.54 -16.58
C LYS A 441 16.52 11.40 -15.57
N PRO A 442 17.09 10.80 -14.51
CA PRO A 442 17.83 11.55 -13.48
C PRO A 442 19.21 12.06 -13.93
N TYR A 443 19.76 11.57 -15.07
CA TYR A 443 21.14 11.88 -15.46
C TYR A 443 21.23 12.86 -16.65
N PRO A 444 22.22 13.80 -16.65
CA PRO A 444 22.44 14.76 -17.73
C PRO A 444 22.80 14.19 -19.12
N ASP A 445 23.05 12.89 -19.23
CA ASP A 445 23.26 12.21 -20.51
C ASP A 445 21.95 11.78 -21.19
N GLY A 446 20.79 12.03 -20.55
CA GLY A 446 19.47 11.67 -21.07
C GLY A 446 19.15 10.18 -21.00
N SER A 447 19.96 9.38 -20.30
CA SER A 447 19.70 7.95 -20.11
C SER A 447 18.35 7.72 -19.45
N VAL A 448 17.52 6.86 -20.04
CA VAL A 448 16.32 6.36 -19.38
C VAL A 448 16.72 5.30 -18.35
N VAL A 449 16.41 5.56 -17.10
CA VAL A 449 16.80 4.74 -15.94
C VAL A 449 15.57 4.05 -15.37
N LEU A 450 15.67 2.74 -15.18
CA LEU A 450 14.73 1.94 -14.40
C LEU A 450 15.27 1.78 -12.98
N ALA A 451 14.55 2.30 -11.99
CA ALA A 451 14.72 1.93 -10.59
C ALA A 451 13.91 0.67 -10.30
N VAL A 452 14.55 -0.35 -9.73
CA VAL A 452 13.88 -1.58 -9.26
C VAL A 452 14.19 -1.79 -7.79
N ALA A 453 13.16 -2.01 -6.98
CA ALA A 453 13.30 -2.31 -5.56
C ALA A 453 13.39 -3.82 -5.31
N ALA A 454 14.25 -4.19 -4.36
CA ALA A 454 14.28 -5.49 -3.71
C ALA A 454 13.85 -5.28 -2.25
N THR A 455 12.54 -5.18 -2.00
CA THR A 455 11.98 -4.69 -0.73
C THR A 455 12.20 -5.62 0.45
N GLY A 456 12.63 -6.85 0.21
CA GLY A 456 13.02 -7.82 1.24
C GLY A 456 14.51 -8.07 1.33
N GLU A 457 15.36 -7.30 0.65
CA GLU A 457 16.81 -7.50 0.69
C GLU A 457 17.41 -7.22 2.08
N ASP A 458 18.28 -8.13 2.51
CA ASP A 458 19.13 -8.01 3.70
C ASP A 458 20.34 -7.12 3.38
N VAL A 459 20.46 -5.98 4.08
CA VAL A 459 21.49 -4.97 3.81
C VAL A 459 22.64 -5.08 4.81
N ALA A 460 23.87 -5.22 4.32
CA ALA A 460 25.06 -5.10 5.17
C ALA A 460 25.30 -3.64 5.60
N GLY A 461 25.62 -3.44 6.88
CA GLY A 461 25.78 -2.11 7.46
C GLY A 461 26.60 -2.12 8.75
N SER A 462 26.50 -1.05 9.53
CA SER A 462 27.07 -0.97 10.88
C SER A 462 26.21 -0.14 11.83
N VAL A 463 26.33 -0.45 13.12
CA VAL A 463 25.80 0.32 14.25
C VAL A 463 26.94 0.52 15.24
N ALA A 464 27.24 1.75 15.64
CA ALA A 464 28.41 2.08 16.47
C ALA A 464 29.75 1.60 15.87
N ASP A 465 29.88 1.60 14.54
CA ASP A 465 30.97 0.97 13.76
C ASP A 465 31.14 -0.55 13.97
N ILE A 466 30.20 -1.21 14.64
CA ILE A 466 30.10 -2.67 14.69
C ILE A 466 29.36 -3.14 13.43
N GLY A 467 30.03 -3.92 12.58
CA GLY A 467 29.44 -4.50 11.37
C GLY A 467 28.26 -5.40 11.69
N THR A 468 27.15 -5.24 10.96
CA THR A 468 25.90 -5.95 11.17
C THR A 468 25.16 -6.16 9.84
N THR A 469 24.17 -7.06 9.82
CA THR A 469 23.25 -7.21 8.68
C THR A 469 21.85 -6.80 9.12
N PHE A 470 21.30 -5.79 8.45
CA PHE A 470 19.94 -5.35 8.65
C PHE A 470 18.99 -6.20 7.79
N VAL A 471 18.40 -7.22 8.41
CA VAL A 471 17.39 -8.11 7.81
C VAL A 471 16.23 -7.33 7.20
N GLN A 472 15.88 -7.66 5.95
CA GLN A 472 14.69 -7.16 5.24
C GLN A 472 14.55 -5.63 5.21
N THR A 473 15.69 -4.96 5.05
CA THR A 473 15.78 -3.51 4.99
C THR A 473 15.26 -2.96 3.68
N GLY A 474 15.57 -3.65 2.57
CA GLY A 474 15.25 -3.24 1.23
C GLY A 474 16.35 -2.40 0.55
N SER A 475 16.47 -2.58 -0.76
CA SER A 475 17.35 -1.79 -1.63
C SER A 475 16.60 -1.32 -2.89
N VAL A 476 17.20 -0.35 -3.57
CA VAL A 476 16.79 0.14 -4.90
C VAL A 476 18.01 0.14 -5.82
N THR A 477 17.92 -0.61 -6.91
CA THR A 477 18.96 -0.74 -7.94
C THR A 477 18.55 0.03 -9.19
N LEU A 478 19.45 0.88 -9.71
CA LEU A 478 19.22 1.65 -10.94
C LEU A 478 19.86 0.97 -12.15
N LEU A 479 19.08 0.73 -13.21
CA LEU A 479 19.47 0.05 -14.44
C LEU A 479 19.29 0.99 -15.65
N ASN A 480 20.25 1.00 -16.59
CA ASN A 480 20.10 1.77 -17.83
C ASN A 480 19.22 1.01 -18.84
N LEU A 481 17.97 1.44 -19.07
CA LEU A 481 17.08 0.79 -20.05
C LEU A 481 17.66 0.80 -21.47
N THR A 482 18.45 1.83 -21.82
CA THR A 482 19.12 1.96 -23.11
C THR A 482 20.19 0.90 -23.35
N ASN A 483 20.82 0.37 -22.28
CA ASN A 483 21.83 -0.67 -22.40
C ASN A 483 21.88 -1.57 -21.14
N LEU A 484 20.91 -2.47 -21.05
CA LEU A 484 20.70 -3.40 -19.94
C LEU A 484 21.72 -4.54 -19.82
N ARG A 485 22.89 -4.42 -20.47
CA ARG A 485 24.07 -5.27 -20.24
C ARG A 485 25.14 -4.57 -19.40
N GLN A 486 24.97 -3.27 -19.13
CA GLN A 486 25.83 -2.53 -18.21
C GLN A 486 25.53 -2.95 -16.75
N PRO A 487 26.51 -2.86 -15.84
CA PRO A 487 26.26 -3.00 -14.41
C PRO A 487 25.29 -1.90 -13.92
N PRO A 488 24.69 -2.05 -12.73
CA PRO A 488 23.87 -1.01 -12.13
C PRO A 488 24.55 0.36 -12.09
N LEU A 489 23.78 1.40 -12.40
CA LEU A 489 24.24 2.80 -12.37
C LEU A 489 24.44 3.30 -10.95
N ALA A 490 23.55 2.90 -10.05
CA ALA A 490 23.61 3.16 -8.61
C ALA A 490 22.85 2.09 -7.82
N VAL A 491 23.19 1.93 -6.54
CA VAL A 491 22.42 1.14 -5.57
C VAL A 491 22.20 1.98 -4.31
N PHE A 492 20.95 2.10 -3.90
CA PHE A 492 20.49 2.79 -2.70
C PHE A 492 19.98 1.76 -1.70
N SER A 493 20.41 1.85 -0.45
CA SER A 493 20.05 0.90 0.60
C SER A 493 19.46 1.62 1.80
N GLY A 494 18.44 1.01 2.41
CA GLY A 494 17.92 1.46 3.71
C GLY A 494 18.91 1.23 4.86
N ASP A 495 18.54 1.68 6.05
CA ASP A 495 19.38 1.67 7.27
C ASP A 495 18.67 1.07 8.51
N ARG A 496 17.54 0.39 8.30
CA ARG A 496 16.72 -0.20 9.38
C ARG A 496 16.15 -1.53 8.95
N ARG A 497 16.24 -2.51 9.87
CA ARG A 497 15.56 -3.79 9.76
C ARG A 497 14.08 -3.60 9.45
N PHE A 498 13.54 -4.45 8.57
CA PHE A 498 12.14 -4.45 8.14
C PHE A 498 11.60 -3.15 7.55
N SER A 499 12.42 -2.12 7.28
CA SER A 499 11.91 -0.80 6.87
C SER A 499 11.26 -0.73 5.49
N ARG A 500 11.43 -1.77 4.66
CA ARG A 500 10.91 -1.88 3.29
C ARG A 500 11.29 -0.68 2.42
N PHE A 501 12.55 -0.24 2.52
CA PHE A 501 13.11 0.81 1.67
C PHE A 501 12.94 0.42 0.18
N GLY A 502 12.30 1.28 -0.60
CA GLY A 502 11.91 1.01 -1.99
C GLY A 502 10.47 0.53 -2.20
N SER A 503 9.69 0.30 -1.13
CA SER A 503 8.28 -0.13 -1.18
C SER A 503 7.39 0.68 -2.12
N LYS A 504 7.64 2.00 -2.19
CA LYS A 504 7.13 2.90 -3.21
C LYS A 504 8.25 3.77 -3.73
N MET A 505 8.21 4.07 -5.01
CA MET A 505 9.12 5.00 -5.68
C MET A 505 8.36 5.83 -6.71
N LEU A 506 8.89 7.01 -7.01
CA LEU A 506 8.43 7.88 -8.09
C LEU A 506 9.64 8.60 -8.69
N PHE A 507 9.65 8.75 -10.01
CA PHE A 507 10.50 9.71 -10.69
C PHE A 507 9.65 10.90 -11.13
N ALA A 508 10.08 12.11 -10.81
CA ALA A 508 9.48 13.35 -11.28
C ALA A 508 10.46 14.51 -11.08
N ASP A 509 10.59 15.40 -12.06
CA ASP A 509 11.26 16.70 -11.89
C ASP A 509 10.44 17.57 -10.91
N LEU A 510 10.89 17.67 -9.65
CA LEU A 510 10.22 18.40 -8.57
C LEU A 510 10.66 19.87 -8.49
N ASN A 511 11.93 20.13 -8.79
CA ASN A 511 12.56 21.45 -8.63
C ASN A 511 12.50 22.30 -9.92
N GLY A 512 12.08 21.73 -11.05
CA GLY A 512 11.99 22.39 -12.35
C GLY A 512 13.32 22.47 -13.11
N ASP A 513 14.35 21.72 -12.72
CA ASP A 513 15.69 21.79 -13.34
C ASP A 513 15.83 20.98 -14.65
N GLY A 514 14.80 20.20 -15.00
CA GLY A 514 14.73 19.39 -16.21
C GLY A 514 15.29 17.97 -16.08
N TYR A 515 15.66 17.53 -14.87
CA TYR A 515 16.01 16.14 -14.56
C TYR A 515 14.98 15.52 -13.62
N ASP A 516 14.65 14.24 -13.82
CA ASP A 516 13.72 13.57 -12.91
C ASP A 516 14.39 13.25 -11.57
N ASP A 517 13.82 13.77 -10.47
CA ASP A 517 14.24 13.45 -9.11
C ASP A 517 13.69 12.09 -8.67
N LEU A 518 14.41 11.37 -7.80
CA LEU A 518 13.98 10.07 -7.29
C LEU A 518 13.43 10.18 -5.87
N LEU A 519 12.15 9.83 -5.69
CA LEU A 519 11.52 9.65 -4.39
C LEU A 519 11.55 8.17 -4.00
N ILE A 520 11.93 7.87 -2.75
CA ILE A 520 11.97 6.51 -2.20
C ILE A 520 11.28 6.45 -0.84
N GLY A 521 10.33 5.54 -0.67
CA GLY A 521 9.58 5.32 0.58
C GLY A 521 10.13 4.17 1.43
N ALA A 522 10.06 4.32 2.75
CA ALA A 522 10.40 3.31 3.75
C ALA A 522 9.34 3.33 4.88
N PRO A 523 8.11 2.83 4.65
CA PRO A 523 6.94 3.03 5.51
C PRO A 523 6.99 2.25 6.82
N LEU A 524 7.83 1.21 6.93
CA LEU A 524 8.02 0.45 8.17
C LEU A 524 9.30 0.86 8.90
N ARG A 525 9.91 1.99 8.52
CA ARG A 525 11.07 2.56 9.21
C ARG A 525 10.67 3.12 10.57
N THR A 526 11.51 2.86 11.57
CA THR A 526 11.49 3.56 12.86
C THR A 526 12.78 4.32 13.15
N ASP A 527 12.66 5.38 13.95
CA ASP A 527 13.77 6.20 14.41
C ASP A 527 14.44 5.64 15.68
N ASP A 528 13.72 4.94 16.58
CA ASP A 528 14.31 4.32 17.78
C ASP A 528 14.88 2.93 17.46
N VAL A 529 16.20 2.87 17.30
CA VAL A 529 16.99 1.62 17.13
C VAL A 529 16.89 0.62 18.28
N THR A 530 16.28 1.00 19.41
CA THR A 530 16.07 0.14 20.58
C THR A 530 14.63 -0.37 20.71
N GLU A 531 13.67 0.14 19.93
CA GLU A 531 12.26 -0.26 19.97
C GLU A 531 11.83 -1.20 18.83
N GLU A 532 12.74 -2.07 18.40
CA GLU A 532 12.50 -3.17 17.45
C GLU A 532 11.51 -4.26 17.96
N ILE A 533 10.87 -4.05 19.12
CA ILE A 533 9.88 -4.94 19.74
C ILE A 533 8.56 -4.19 20.07
N HIS A 534 8.50 -2.86 19.87
CA HIS A 534 7.34 -2.03 20.26
C HIS A 534 6.65 -1.30 19.10
N ALA A 535 6.96 -1.69 17.86
CA ALA A 535 6.28 -1.26 16.65
C ALA A 535 6.24 0.28 16.51
N GLY A 536 7.42 0.91 16.48
CA GLY A 536 7.57 2.16 15.75
C GLY A 536 7.41 1.86 14.25
N GLU A 537 6.41 2.48 13.63
CA GLU A 537 6.20 2.46 12.17
C GLU A 537 5.90 3.89 11.71
N GLU A 538 6.71 4.86 12.16
CA GLU A 538 6.65 6.27 11.76
C GLU A 538 6.66 6.37 10.22
N GLY A 539 7.63 5.69 9.60
CA GLY A 539 7.89 5.74 8.17
C GLY A 539 8.68 6.98 7.75
N ALA A 540 9.33 6.90 6.58
CA ALA A 540 10.06 8.02 5.98
C ALA A 540 9.95 8.01 4.45
N ALA A 541 10.16 9.18 3.85
CA ALA A 541 10.37 9.33 2.41
C ALA A 541 11.60 10.19 2.13
N TYR A 542 12.37 9.80 1.12
CA TYR A 542 13.64 10.43 0.77
C TYR A 542 13.60 10.95 -0.66
N VAL A 543 14.07 12.18 -0.87
CA VAL A 543 14.20 12.82 -2.19
C VAL A 543 15.67 12.90 -2.58
N PHE A 544 16.01 12.44 -3.78
CA PHE A 544 17.34 12.58 -4.37
C PHE A 544 17.24 13.40 -5.65
N PHE A 545 17.73 14.64 -5.61
CA PHE A 545 17.64 15.54 -6.77
C PHE A 545 18.52 15.07 -7.94
N GLY A 546 17.98 15.21 -9.15
CA GLY A 546 18.57 14.82 -10.41
C GLY A 546 19.83 15.58 -10.81
N GLY A 547 20.23 15.41 -12.06
CA GLY A 547 21.31 16.14 -12.68
C GLY A 547 22.70 15.67 -12.31
N LYS A 548 23.67 16.60 -12.24
CA LYS A 548 25.11 16.29 -12.16
C LYS A 548 25.54 15.64 -10.85
N THR A 549 24.79 15.89 -9.78
CA THR A 549 25.05 15.42 -8.42
C THR A 549 24.32 14.13 -8.06
N PHE A 550 23.38 13.68 -8.91
CA PHE A 550 22.61 12.47 -8.65
C PHE A 550 23.53 11.25 -8.46
N PRO A 551 23.30 10.39 -7.44
CA PRO A 551 24.24 9.34 -7.07
C PRO A 551 24.63 8.36 -8.18
N LYS A 552 25.86 7.85 -8.10
CA LYS A 552 26.44 6.81 -8.98
C LYS A 552 27.26 5.82 -8.15
N GLY A 553 27.25 4.55 -8.57
CA GLY A 553 27.94 3.45 -7.89
C GLY A 553 27.11 2.77 -6.79
N THR A 554 27.64 1.69 -6.22
CA THR A 554 26.95 0.77 -5.29
C THR A 554 26.79 1.30 -3.86
N GLU A 555 27.11 2.57 -3.61
CA GLU A 555 27.19 3.17 -2.27
C GLU A 555 26.41 4.51 -2.22
N ALA A 556 25.25 4.58 -2.88
CA ALA A 556 24.49 5.83 -3.02
C ALA A 556 24.03 6.40 -1.66
N THR A 557 23.72 5.53 -0.70
CA THR A 557 23.28 5.90 0.67
C THR A 557 24.32 5.63 1.76
N SER A 558 25.57 5.27 1.39
CA SER A 558 26.64 4.92 2.35
C SER A 558 27.58 6.09 2.69
N LYS A 559 27.40 7.26 2.06
CA LYS A 559 28.24 8.45 2.24
C LYS A 559 27.82 9.25 3.48
N CYS A 560 28.07 8.67 4.65
CA CYS A 560 27.70 9.21 5.94
C CYS A 560 28.76 10.16 6.50
N ALA A 561 28.36 11.12 7.33
CA ALA A 561 29.31 11.90 8.11
C ALA A 561 30.13 11.00 9.06
N ASP A 562 31.38 11.37 9.36
CA ASP A 562 32.32 10.52 10.13
C ASP A 562 31.76 10.01 11.48
N PHE A 563 30.93 10.83 12.13
CA PHE A 563 30.32 10.55 13.43
C PHE A 563 28.94 9.87 13.36
N THR A 564 28.52 9.43 12.18
CA THR A 564 27.20 8.82 11.96
C THR A 564 27.16 7.45 12.61
N PHE A 565 26.21 7.27 13.52
CA PHE A 565 26.09 6.07 14.35
C PHE A 565 25.66 4.81 13.56
N ILE A 566 25.04 4.99 12.40
CA ILE A 566 24.41 3.93 11.60
C ILE A 566 24.76 4.13 10.13
N LYS A 567 25.15 3.05 9.45
CA LYS A 567 25.54 3.03 8.04
C LYS A 567 24.85 1.84 7.39
N PRO A 568 24.11 1.94 6.26
CA PRO A 568 23.85 3.14 5.44
C PRO A 568 23.10 4.27 6.18
N CYS A 569 22.97 5.42 5.53
CA CYS A 569 22.41 6.66 6.08
C CYS A 569 21.60 7.43 5.01
N PRO A 570 20.47 6.86 4.52
CA PRO A 570 19.66 7.46 3.46
C PRO A 570 19.24 8.90 3.79
N GLY A 571 18.81 9.22 5.02
CA GLY A 571 18.42 10.58 5.41
C GLY A 571 19.52 11.64 5.35
N GLN A 572 20.80 11.26 5.51
CA GLN A 572 21.93 12.18 5.29
C GLN A 572 22.35 12.27 3.82
N SER A 573 22.17 11.18 3.07
CA SER A 573 22.55 11.09 1.65
C SER A 573 21.50 11.68 0.72
N ALA A 574 20.25 11.79 1.18
CA ALA A 574 19.13 12.40 0.49
C ALA A 574 19.27 13.92 0.44
N SER A 575 18.76 14.51 -0.63
CA SER A 575 18.64 15.96 -0.79
C SER A 575 17.58 16.56 0.13
N ALA A 576 16.51 15.79 0.42
CA ALA A 576 15.53 16.08 1.47
C ALA A 576 15.02 14.77 2.11
N GLU A 577 14.75 14.81 3.42
CA GLU A 577 14.02 13.77 4.16
C GLU A 577 12.63 14.32 4.51
N LEU A 578 11.58 13.76 3.92
CA LEU A 578 10.21 14.18 4.22
C LEU A 578 9.75 13.47 5.49
N VAL A 579 9.18 14.20 6.44
CA VAL A 579 8.73 13.67 7.73
C VAL A 579 7.31 14.11 8.07
N PHE A 580 6.52 13.21 8.65
CA PHE A 580 5.10 13.43 8.93
C PHE A 580 4.81 13.81 10.40
N GLY A 581 5.61 13.29 11.34
CA GLY A 581 5.49 13.60 12.77
C GLY A 581 4.36 12.88 13.53
N GLU A 582 3.85 11.76 13.00
CA GLU A 582 2.94 10.85 13.71
C GLU A 582 3.53 9.43 13.73
N ASP A 583 3.59 8.83 14.91
CA ASP A 583 4.08 7.45 15.08
C ASP A 583 3.08 6.43 14.53
N ARG A 584 3.59 5.32 13.98
CA ARG A 584 2.78 4.24 13.38
C ARG A 584 1.95 4.64 12.16
N ALA A 585 2.21 5.80 11.58
CA ALA A 585 1.44 6.33 10.46
C ALA A 585 1.77 5.66 9.11
N ARG A 586 2.85 4.85 9.03
CA ARG A 586 3.35 4.20 7.81
C ARG A 586 3.60 5.19 6.67
N PHE A 587 4.30 6.29 6.99
CA PHE A 587 4.58 7.37 6.07
C PHE A 587 5.56 6.96 4.95
N GLY A 588 5.28 7.36 3.70
CA GLY A 588 6.05 6.93 2.52
C GLY A 588 5.49 5.67 1.84
N SER A 589 4.26 5.27 2.17
CA SER A 589 3.56 4.11 1.56
C SER A 589 2.99 4.40 0.17
N GLY A 590 2.80 5.66 -0.17
CA GLY A 590 2.24 6.13 -1.45
C GLY A 590 2.85 7.47 -1.84
N PHE A 591 2.99 7.70 -3.14
CA PHE A 591 3.51 8.95 -3.71
C PHE A 591 2.66 9.39 -4.90
N ALA A 592 2.52 10.71 -5.03
CA ALA A 592 2.11 11.39 -6.25
C ALA A 592 2.87 12.73 -6.33
N ALA A 593 3.12 13.22 -7.54
CA ALA A 593 3.64 14.56 -7.79
C ALA A 593 2.63 15.27 -8.69
N VAL A 594 2.19 16.47 -8.31
CA VAL A 594 1.13 17.23 -8.94
C VAL A 594 1.72 18.56 -9.40
N ARG A 595 1.81 18.76 -10.72
CA ARG A 595 2.42 19.93 -11.34
C ARG A 595 1.39 21.04 -11.54
N SER A 596 1.77 22.23 -11.09
CA SER A 596 1.09 23.49 -11.41
C SER A 596 2.02 24.43 -12.17
N LYS A 597 1.47 25.56 -12.63
CA LYS A 597 2.25 26.61 -13.31
C LYS A 597 3.35 27.23 -12.43
N THR A 598 3.24 27.18 -11.09
CA THR A 598 4.19 27.84 -10.17
C THR A 598 5.07 26.89 -9.35
N LYS A 599 4.64 25.64 -9.15
CA LYS A 599 5.33 24.65 -8.32
C LYS A 599 4.92 23.20 -8.63
N VAL A 600 5.64 22.24 -8.07
CA VAL A 600 5.21 20.83 -7.95
C VAL A 600 4.85 20.55 -6.49
N ASP A 601 3.66 20.00 -6.25
CA ASP A 601 3.27 19.47 -4.94
C ASP A 601 3.53 17.96 -4.89
N VAL A 602 4.35 17.52 -3.93
CA VAL A 602 4.57 16.10 -3.63
C VAL A 602 3.60 15.67 -2.54
N LEU A 603 2.79 14.66 -2.85
CA LEU A 603 1.86 14.04 -1.92
C LEU A 603 2.48 12.74 -1.43
N VAL A 604 2.60 12.59 -0.12
CA VAL A 604 3.12 11.37 0.52
C VAL A 604 2.06 10.79 1.46
N THR A 605 1.69 9.53 1.23
CA THR A 605 0.69 8.83 2.05
C THR A 605 1.26 8.39 3.41
N ALA A 606 0.51 8.69 4.45
CA ALA A 606 0.60 8.16 5.81
C ALA A 606 -0.60 7.21 6.04
N LEU A 607 -0.52 5.99 5.51
CA LEU A 607 -1.67 5.10 5.31
C LEU A 607 -2.37 4.68 6.61
N HIS A 608 -1.63 4.66 7.73
CA HIS A 608 -2.11 4.30 9.06
C HIS A 608 -2.25 5.51 9.99
N SER A 609 -2.15 6.74 9.47
CA SER A 609 -2.43 7.94 10.26
C SER A 609 -3.79 7.85 10.95
N SER A 610 -3.79 8.24 12.21
CA SER A 610 -4.95 8.35 13.09
C SER A 610 -5.26 9.81 13.47
N ARG A 611 -4.63 10.78 12.79
CA ARG A 611 -4.68 12.23 13.08
C ARG A 611 -6.09 12.82 13.15
N LEU A 612 -7.03 12.33 12.34
CA LEU A 612 -8.44 12.75 12.37
C LEU A 612 -9.39 11.63 12.85
N ALA A 613 -9.21 10.40 12.34
CA ALA A 613 -9.92 9.21 12.82
C ALA A 613 -9.01 7.96 12.81
N ARG A 614 -9.30 6.97 13.66
CA ARG A 614 -8.43 5.79 13.88
C ARG A 614 -8.12 5.05 12.58
N LEU A 615 -6.84 4.95 12.21
CA LEU A 615 -6.34 4.32 10.98
C LEU A 615 -7.06 4.81 9.71
N SER A 616 -7.55 6.05 9.72
CA SER A 616 -8.23 6.68 8.57
C SER A 616 -7.30 6.88 7.39
N GLY A 617 -6.00 7.00 7.63
CA GLY A 617 -5.02 7.41 6.64
C GLY A 617 -5.02 8.93 6.45
N ALA A 618 -3.87 9.46 6.07
CA ALA A 618 -3.68 10.86 5.73
C ALA A 618 -2.69 10.99 4.58
N ILE A 619 -2.68 12.15 3.93
CA ILE A 619 -1.75 12.50 2.88
C ILE A 619 -1.10 13.81 3.26
N ALA A 620 0.23 13.85 3.28
CA ALA A 620 1.00 15.04 3.58
C ALA A 620 1.50 15.66 2.28
N VAL A 621 1.32 16.97 2.12
CA VAL A 621 1.66 17.73 0.92
C VAL A 621 2.93 18.55 1.19
N TYR A 622 3.88 18.49 0.25
CA TYR A 622 5.15 19.22 0.29
C TYR A 622 5.34 19.99 -1.02
N SER A 623 5.45 21.31 -0.95
CA SER A 623 5.60 22.17 -2.12
C SER A 623 7.07 22.36 -2.52
N PHE A 624 7.37 22.19 -3.81
CA PHE A 624 8.66 22.47 -4.44
C PHE A 624 8.45 23.51 -5.56
N HIS A 625 9.03 24.71 -5.40
CA HIS A 625 8.91 25.76 -6.41
C HIS A 625 9.83 25.50 -7.61
N HIS A 626 9.36 25.85 -8.81
CA HIS A 626 10.20 25.85 -10.00
C HIS A 626 11.32 26.89 -9.86
N GLY A 627 12.57 26.50 -10.16
CA GLY A 627 13.79 27.31 -9.96
C GLY A 627 14.04 28.47 -10.93
#